data_AF-A0A3B9WYH0-F1
#
_entry.id   AF-A0A3B9WYH0-F1
#
_cell.length_a   1.000
_cell.length_b   1.000
_cell.length_c   1.000
_cell.angle_alpha   90.00
_cell.angle_beta   90.00
_cell.angle_gamma   90.00
#
_symmetry.space_group_name_H-M   'P 1'
#
loop_
_entity.id
_entity.type
_entity.pdbx_description
1 polymer ?
#
loop_
_entity_poly.entity_id
_entity_poly.type
_entity_poly.pdbx_seq_one_letter_code
_entity_poly.pdbx_strand_id
1 'polypeptide(L)' 'MSIDQKLIEEGTAQLTSEIEVLEAWLRELEMLKGNDIETVAARKSYNDMLRSRREMLSSLDQQSTLQTASPE' A
#
# COMPACT_ATOMS: atom_id res chain seq x y z
N MET A 1 -3.02 -26.55 -3.55
CA MET A 1 -3.01 -25.30 -2.79
C MET A 1 -3.17 -24.12 -3.75
N SER A 2 -4.40 -23.77 -4.16
CA SER A 2 -4.64 -22.73 -5.19
C SER A 2 -5.46 -21.55 -4.67
N ILE A 3 -6.12 -21.70 -3.53
CA ILE A 3 -6.91 -20.64 -2.90
C ILE A 3 -5.99 -19.59 -2.27
N ASP A 4 -4.88 -20.03 -1.65
CA ASP A 4 -3.92 -19.13 -1.01
C ASP A 4 -3.21 -18.21 -2.01
N GLN A 5 -2.82 -18.75 -3.18
CA GLN A 5 -2.16 -17.96 -4.22
C GLN A 5 -3.09 -16.88 -4.81
N LYS A 6 -4.36 -17.21 -5.06
CA LYS A 6 -5.35 -16.25 -5.59
C LYS A 6 -5.67 -15.15 -4.57
N LEU A 7 -5.73 -15.50 -3.29
CA LEU A 7 -5.95 -14.54 -2.20
C LEU A 7 -4.77 -13.56 -2.07
N ILE A 8 -3.54 -14.06 -2.22
CA ILE A 8 -2.33 -13.23 -2.23
C ILE A 8 -2.34 -12.27 -3.43
N GLU A 9 -2.68 -12.75 -4.63
CA GLU A 9 -2.76 -11.92 -5.84
C GLU A 9 -3.83 -10.82 -5.69
N GLU A 10 -5.02 -11.17 -5.21
CA GLU A 10 -6.11 -10.22 -4.96
C GLU A 10 -5.73 -9.18 -3.90
N GLY A 11 -5.13 -9.60 -2.78
CA GLY A 11 -4.64 -8.71 -1.74
C GLY A 11 -3.52 -7.78 -2.23
N THR A 12 -2.62 -8.27 -3.07
CA THR A 12 -1.55 -7.50 -3.70
C THR A 12 -2.11 -6.45 -4.65
N ALA A 13 -3.06 -6.83 -5.51
CA ALA A 13 -3.72 -5.91 -6.43
C ALA A 13 -4.48 -4.81 -5.69
N GLN A 14 -5.21 -5.18 -4.62
CA GLN A 14 -5.92 -4.21 -3.78
C GLN A 14 -4.96 -3.22 -3.12
N LEU A 15 -3.92 -3.70 -2.45
CA LEU A 15 -2.94 -2.83 -1.78
C LEU A 15 -2.23 -1.90 -2.78
N THR A 16 -1.92 -2.40 -3.98
CA THR A 16 -1.31 -1.60 -5.04
C THR A 16 -2.24 -0.46 -5.48
N SER A 17 -3.51 -0.76 -5.72
CA SER A 17 -4.51 0.25 -6.08
C SER A 17 -4.69 1.30 -4.97
N GLU A 18 -4.72 0.86 -3.71
CA GLU A 18 -4.81 1.78 -2.56
C GLU A 18 -3.58 2.69 -2.44
N ILE A 19 -2.38 2.17 -2.76
CA ILE A 19 -1.14 2.96 -2.80
C ILE A 19 -1.23 4.02 -3.91
N GLU A 20 -1.64 3.66 -5.12
CA GLU A 20 -1.76 4.60 -6.25
C GLU A 20 -2.72 5.76 -5.94
N VAL A 21 -3.86 5.44 -5.32
CA VAL A 21 -4.86 6.45 -4.90
C VAL A 21 -4.28 7.43 -3.87
N LEU A 22 -3.58 6.91 -2.85
CA LEU A 22 -2.94 7.76 -1.84
C LEU A 22 -1.83 8.64 -2.44
N GLU A 23 -1.03 8.10 -3.35
CA GLU A 23 0.02 8.87 -4.04
C GLU A 23 -0.58 9.98 -4.91
N ALA A 24 -1.72 9.71 -5.57
CA ALA A 24 -2.45 10.73 -6.32
C ALA A 24 -2.95 11.86 -5.40
N TRP A 25 -3.60 11.53 -4.28
CA TRP A 25 -4.05 12.53 -3.29
C TRP A 25 -2.89 13.33 -2.71
N LEU A 26 -1.75 12.69 -2.42
CA LEU A 26 -0.56 13.40 -1.94
C LEU A 26 -0.04 14.40 -2.98
N ARG A 27 0.01 14.02 -4.26
CA ARG A 27 0.40 14.94 -5.35
C ARG A 27 -0.58 16.12 -5.47
N GLU A 28 -1.88 15.87 -5.35
CA GLU A 28 -2.89 16.93 -5.35
C GLU A 28 -2.67 17.89 -4.16
N LEU A 29 -2.42 17.38 -2.96
CA LEU A 29 -2.09 18.21 -1.78
C LEU A 29 -0.78 18.99 -1.93
N GLU A 30 0.19 18.49 -2.69
CA GLU A 30 1.42 19.23 -3.00
C GLU A 30 1.17 20.37 -4.00
N MET A 31 0.32 20.13 -5.01
CA MET A 31 -0.06 21.15 -6.00
C MET A 31 -0.86 22.30 -5.40
N LEU A 32 -1.67 22.02 -4.38
CA LEU A 32 -2.50 23.03 -3.71
C LEU A 32 -1.68 24.11 -2.97
N LYS A 33 -0.36 23.92 -2.76
CA LYS A 33 0.55 24.84 -2.03
C LYS A 33 -0.02 25.41 -0.72
N GLY A 34 -1.03 24.75 -0.15
CA GLY A 34 -1.66 25.09 1.11
C GLY A 34 -0.79 24.59 2.25
N ASN A 35 -0.45 25.48 3.17
CA ASN A 35 0.20 25.13 4.43
C ASN A 35 -0.75 25.37 5.61
N ASP A 36 -2.06 25.30 5.33
CA ASP A 36 -3.09 25.30 6.35
C ASP A 36 -3.03 23.98 7.15
N ILE A 37 -3.56 24.04 8.37
CA ILE A 37 -3.48 22.95 9.34
C ILE A 37 -4.15 21.68 8.79
N GLU A 38 -5.21 21.82 8.02
CA GLU A 38 -5.96 20.69 7.45
C GLU A 38 -5.16 19.99 6.36
N THR A 39 -4.56 20.75 5.43
CA THR A 39 -3.66 20.21 4.39
C THR A 39 -2.45 19.49 4.99
N VAL A 40 -1.84 20.07 6.04
CA VAL A 40 -0.71 19.44 6.74
C VAL A 40 -1.13 18.15 7.45
N ALA A 41 -2.29 18.16 8.12
CA ALA A 41 -2.83 16.98 8.78
C ALA A 41 -3.18 15.87 7.78
N ALA A 42 -3.86 16.21 6.68
CA ALA A 42 -4.20 15.27 5.61
C ALA A 42 -2.95 14.65 4.97
N ARG A 43 -1.93 15.47 4.67
CA ARG A 43 -0.64 14.97 4.14
C ARG A 43 0.02 13.98 5.09
N LYS A 44 0.02 14.27 6.39
CA LYS A 44 0.58 13.36 7.40
C LYS A 44 -0.19 12.04 7.43
N SER A 45 -1.52 12.09 7.53
CA SER A 45 -2.37 10.91 7.57
C SER A 45 -2.21 10.03 6.32
N TYR A 46 -2.16 10.63 5.12
CA TYR A 46 -1.96 9.87 3.88
C TYR A 46 -0.57 9.23 3.81
N ASN A 47 0.48 9.90 4.27
CA ASN A 47 1.81 9.30 4.36
C ASN A 47 1.85 8.12 5.34
N ASP A 48 1.20 8.24 6.50
CA ASP A 48 1.13 7.16 7.49
C ASP A 48 0.38 5.94 6.91
N MET A 49 -0.73 6.16 6.21
CA MET A 49 -1.47 5.09 5.53
C MET A 49 -0.67 4.46 4.38
N LEU A 50 0.06 5.27 3.60
CA LEU A 50 0.92 4.80 2.51
C LEU A 50 2.02 3.89 3.05
N ARG A 51 2.64 4.27 4.17
CA ARG A 51 3.63 3.46 4.86
C ARG A 51 3.06 2.11 5.28
N SER A 52 1.91 2.10 5.93
CA SER A 52 1.25 0.86 6.39
C SER A 52 0.94 -0.09 5.22
N ARG A 53 0.47 0.43 4.08
CA ARG A 53 0.18 -0.37 2.89
C ARG A 53 1.43 -0.95 2.24
N ARG A 54 2.53 -0.19 2.19
CA ARG A 54 3.82 -0.68 1.70
C ARG A 54 4.42 -1.75 2.61
N GLU A 55 4.27 -1.59 3.93
CA GLU A 55 4.70 -2.61 4.91
C GLU A 55 3.87 -3.90 4.77
N MET A 56 2.55 -3.80 4.57
CA MET A 56 1.69 -4.96 4.28
C MET A 56 2.06 -5.64 2.96
N LEU A 57 2.28 -4.87 1.89
CA LEU A 57 2.69 -5.40 0.59
C LEU A 57 4.03 -6.14 0.67
N SER A 58 4.99 -5.57 1.41
CA SER A 58 6.30 -6.21 1.65
C SER A 58 6.15 -7.52 2.43
N SER A 59 5.22 -7.57 3.39
CA SER A 59 4.93 -8.79 4.16
C SER A 59 4.29 -9.88 3.30
N LEU A 60 3.40 -9.52 2.37
CA LEU A 60 2.79 -10.46 1.41
C LEU A 60 3.80 -11.00 0.40
N ASP A 61 4.72 -10.17 -0.08
CA ASP A 61 5.81 -10.59 -0.96
C ASP A 61 6.75 -11.60 -0.27
N GLN A 62 7.08 -11.34 1.01
CA GLN A 62 7.83 -12.27 1.84
C GLN A 62 7.09 -13.60 2.07
N GLN A 63 5.77 -13.57 2.26
CA GLN A 63 4.98 -14.80 2.38
C GLN A 63 4.93 -15.60 1.07
N SER A 64 4.84 -14.92 -0.07
CA SER A 64 4.81 -15.54 -1.40
C SER A 64 6.13 -16.24 -1.72
N THR A 65 7.25 -15.61 -1.39
CA THR A 65 8.59 -16.17 -1.57
C THR A 65 8.85 -17.37 -0.65
N LEU A 66 8.37 -17.34 0.60
CA LEU A 66 8.47 -18.47 1.54
C LEU A 66 7.59 -19.66 1.13
N GLN A 67 6.39 -19.42 0.60
CA GLN A 67 5.52 -20.49 0.09
C GLN A 67 6.10 -21.17 -1.16
N THR A 68 6.88 -20.44 -1.96
CA THR A 68 7.60 -21.00 -3.13
C THR A 68 8.84 -21.81 -2.75
N ALA A 69 9.42 -21.56 -1.56
CA ALA A 69 10.68 -22.16 -1.11
C ALA A 69 10.54 -23.43 -0.23
N SER A 70 9.31 -23.91 0.02
CA SER A 70 9.06 -25.23 0.63
C SER A 70 8.68 -26.25 -0.45
N PRO A 71 9.65 -26.94 -1.08
CA PRO A 71 9.37 -28.23 -1.69
C PRO A 71 9.26 -29.28 -0.57
N GLU A 72 8.22 -30.12 -0.63
CA GLU A 72 8.17 -31.40 0.10
C GLU A 72 9.39 -32.28 -0.17
#